data_AF-A0A382HJM9-F1
#
_entry.id   AF-A0A382HJM9-F1
#
_cell.length_a   1.000
_cell.length_b   1.000
_cell.length_c   1.000
_cell.angle_alpha   90.00
_cell.angle_beta   90.00
_cell.angle_gamma   90.00
#
_symmetry.space_group_name_H-M   'P 1'
#
loop_
_entity.id
_entity.type
_entity.pdbx_description
1 polymer ?
#
loop_
_entity_poly.entity_id
_entity_poly.type
_entity_poly.pdbx_seq_one_letter_code
_entity_poly.pdbx_strand_id
1 'polypeptide(L)' 'MKLETICLHGGQEPDQSTLARAVPTYRTSSYVFKDT' A
#
# COMPACT_ATOMS: atom_id res chain seq x y z
N MET A 1 18.07 6.65 7.12
CA MET A 1 18.06 5.27 6.57
C MET A 1 19.12 5.17 5.48
N LYS A 2 19.67 3.98 5.25
CA LYS A 2 20.62 3.74 4.13
C LYS A 2 19.87 3.63 2.80
N LEU A 3 20.54 3.88 1.68
CA LEU A 3 19.92 3.88 0.34
C LEU A 3 19.28 2.52 0.01
N GLU A 4 19.98 1.43 0.31
CA GLU A 4 19.50 0.06 0.03
C GLU A 4 18.21 -0.25 0.82
N THR A 5 18.10 0.30 2.03
CA THR A 5 16.89 0.19 2.84
C THR A 5 15.73 0.95 2.20
N ILE A 6 15.97 2.15 1.69
CA ILE A 6 14.96 2.99 1.04
C ILE A 6 14.50 2.37 -0.27
N CYS A 7 15.41 1.81 -1.07
CA CYS A 7 15.05 1.10 -2.31
C CYS A 7 14.06 -0.04 -2.06
N LEU A 8 14.13 -0.71 -0.91
CA LEU A 8 13.25 -1.82 -0.58
C LEU A 8 11.97 -1.40 0.17
N HIS A 9 11.99 -0.31 0.94
CA HIS A 9 10.91 0.03 1.89
C HIS A 9 10.31 1.42 1.71
N GLY A 10 10.92 2.28 0.90
CA GLY A 10 10.47 3.66 0.70
C GLY A 10 9.07 3.71 0.10
N GLY A 11 8.14 4.38 0.78
CA GLY A 11 6.76 4.54 0.31
C GLY A 11 5.91 3.28 0.37
N GLN A 12 6.39 2.21 1.03
CA GLN A 12 5.64 0.96 1.19
C GLN A 12 5.46 0.64 2.68
N GLU A 13 4.23 0.34 3.06
CA GLU A 13 3.87 -0.19 4.37
C GLU A 13 2.94 -1.40 4.17
N PRO A 14 2.88 -2.35 5.13
CA PRO A 14 1.94 -3.45 5.05
C PRO A 14 0.50 -2.94 4.91
N ASP A 15 -0.30 -3.64 4.10
CA ASP A 15 -1.71 -3.32 3.97
C ASP A 15 -2.41 -3.39 5.34
N GLN A 16 -3.14 -2.34 5.71
CA GLN A 16 -3.75 -2.24 7.03
C GLN A 16 -4.89 -3.24 7.24
N SER A 17 -5.54 -3.71 6.18
CA SER A 17 -6.68 -4.62 6.27
C SER A 17 -6.30 -6.10 6.34
N THR A 18 -5.16 -6.49 5.73
CA THR A 18 -4.75 -7.89 5.56
C THR A 18 -3.33 -8.20 6.06
N LEU A 19 -2.53 -7.18 6.38
CA LEU A 19 -1.10 -7.28 6.67
C LEU A 19 -0.26 -7.86 5.52
N ALA A 20 -0.78 -7.82 4.29
CA ALA A 20 -0.03 -8.19 3.11
C ALA A 20 1.22 -7.31 3.00
N ARG A 21 2.38 -7.94 2.82
CA ARG A 21 3.66 -7.25 2.66
C ARG A 21 3.86 -6.72 1.24
N ALA A 22 3.29 -7.41 0.24
CA ALA A 22 3.33 -6.95 -1.14
C ALA A 22 2.26 -5.87 -1.37
N VAL A 23 2.57 -4.89 -2.23
CA VAL A 23 1.65 -3.81 -2.58
C VAL A 23 0.47 -4.38 -3.38
N PRO A 24 -0.79 -4.14 -2.96
CA PRO A 24 -1.95 -4.62 -3.70
C PRO A 24 -2.11 -3.90 -5.04
N THR A 25 -2.62 -4.62 -6.04
CA THR A 25 -3.00 -4.03 -7.33
C THR A 25 -4.47 -3.61 -7.28
N TYR A 26 -4.72 -2.32 -7.11
CA TYR A 26 -6.07 -1.75 -7.16
C TYR A 26 -6.56 -1.61 -8.62
N ARG A 27 -6.98 -2.71 -9.23
CA ARG A 27 -7.63 -2.71 -10.54
C ARG A 27 -9.10 -2.30 -10.40
N THR A 28 -9.32 -1.05 -10.03
CA THR A 28 -10.65 -0.43 -9.93
C THR A 28 -10.65 0.92 -10.64
N SER A 29 -11.81 1.34 -11.14
CA SER A 29 -12.01 2.66 -11.74
C SER A 29 -12.52 3.70 -10.73
N SER A 30 -13.05 3.27 -9.59
CA SER A 30 -13.68 4.14 -8.59
C SER A 30 -13.65 3.55 -7.18
N TYR A 31 -13.94 4.40 -6.19
CA TYR A 31 -14.12 4.05 -4.77
C TYR A 31 -15.50 4.51 -4.31
N VAL A 32 -16.07 3.83 -3.31
CA VAL A 32 -17.37 4.17 -2.72
C VAL A 32 -17.26 5.32 -1.72
N PHE A 33 -18.33 6.09 -1.54
CA PHE A 33 -18.41 7.09 -0.46
C PHE A 33 -18.54 6.39 0.90
N LYS A 34 -17.92 6.97 1.92
CA LYS A 34 -17.90 6.40 3.27
C LYS A 34 -19.25 6.50 3.99
N ASP A 35 -19.98 7.59 3.77
CA ASP A 35 -21.27 7.85 4.42
C ASP A 35 -22.27 8.32 3.36
N THR A 36 -23.26 7.49 3.04
CA THR A 36 -24.40 7.76 2.14
C THR A 36 -25.63 7.04 2.66
#